data_AF-A0A535NHP7-F1
#
_entry.id   AF-A0A535NHP7-F1
#
_cell.length_a   1.000
_cell.length_b   1.000
_cell.length_c   1.000
_cell.angle_alpha   90.00
_cell.angle_beta   90.00
_cell.angle_gamma   90.00
#
_symmetry.space_group_name_H-M   'P 1'
#
loop_
_entity.id
_entity.type
_entity.pdbx_description
1 polymer ?
#
loop_
_entity_poly.entity_id
_entity_poly.type
_entity_poly.pdbx_seq_one_letter_code
_entity_poly.pdbx_strand_id
1 'polypeptide(L)'
;MHIGPPPKWHFIPMVQIHLVEAGAARIWCCGRSHVVGPGDVVVNAPNHNPRIDERLTPFASTLRVYLAPGLFDSLTRPAGGPLSEAFTLEVIRDWRAAQLLKALAQDIAEGEPGILLERELGELV
;
A
#
# COMPACT_ATOMS: atom_id res chain seq x y z
N MET A 1 17.01 -11.98 9.22
CA MET A 1 17.99 -12.20 8.15
C MET A 1 17.22 -12.36 6.85
N HIS A 2 17.14 -11.33 6.00
CA HIS A 2 16.55 -11.46 4.66
C HIS A 2 17.70 -11.33 3.65
N ILE A 3 18.11 -12.46 3.08
CA ILE A 3 19.17 -12.56 2.06
C ILE A 3 18.47 -12.69 0.71
N GLY A 4 18.54 -11.63 -0.08
CA GLY A 4 18.11 -11.59 -1.47
C GLY A 4 18.10 -10.14 -1.96
N PRO A 5 18.53 -9.86 -3.20
CA PRO A 5 18.32 -8.54 -3.77
C PRO A 5 16.81 -8.24 -3.74
N PRO A 6 16.39 -7.03 -3.35
CA PRO A 6 14.99 -6.67 -3.37
C PRO A 6 14.45 -6.93 -4.79
N PRO A 7 13.32 -7.62 -4.92
CA PRO A 7 12.82 -7.99 -6.24
C PRO A 7 12.63 -6.75 -7.12
N LYS A 8 12.92 -6.88 -8.42
CA LYS A 8 13.13 -5.76 -9.36
C LYS A 8 12.01 -4.71 -9.39
N TRP A 9 10.79 -5.10 -9.05
CA TRP A 9 9.63 -4.20 -8.97
C TRP A 9 9.73 -3.19 -7.82
N HIS A 10 10.56 -3.41 -6.78
CA HIS A 10 10.87 -2.40 -5.77
C HIS A 10 11.50 -1.13 -6.36
N PHE A 11 12.03 -1.22 -7.58
CA PHE A 11 12.63 -0.11 -8.32
C PHE A 11 11.71 0.46 -9.40
N ILE A 12 10.50 -0.10 -9.57
CA ILE A 12 9.49 0.43 -10.50
C ILE A 12 8.60 1.37 -9.69
N PRO A 13 8.40 2.62 -10.14
CA PRO A 13 7.54 3.57 -9.45
C PRO A 13 6.08 3.12 -9.60
N MET A 14 5.62 2.28 -8.68
CA MET A 14 4.25 1.76 -8.61
C MET A 14 3.46 2.56 -7.57
N VAL A 15 2.15 2.69 -7.79
CA VAL A 15 1.21 3.11 -6.73
C VAL A 15 1.14 1.98 -5.71
N GLN A 16 1.28 2.30 -4.43
CA GLN A 16 1.27 1.31 -3.35
C GLN A 16 0.00 1.48 -2.53
N ILE A 17 -0.78 0.42 -2.41
CA ILE A 17 -2.02 0.40 -1.62
C ILE A 17 -1.85 -0.65 -0.53
N HIS A 18 -1.82 -0.20 0.71
CA HIS A 18 -1.61 -1.06 1.88
C HIS A 18 -2.88 -1.11 2.71
N LEU A 19 -3.36 -2.29 3.05
CA LEU A 19 -4.35 -2.48 4.11
C LEU A 19 -3.66 -3.02 5.35
N VAL A 20 -3.77 -2.28 6.45
CA VAL A 20 -3.33 -2.74 7.76
C VAL A 20 -4.37 -3.74 8.28
N GLU A 21 -4.03 -5.03 8.29
CA GLU A 21 -4.93 -6.09 8.76
C GLU A 21 -4.84 -6.26 10.29
N ALA A 22 -3.65 -6.04 10.86
CA ALA A 22 -3.39 -6.08 12.29
C ALA A 22 -2.20 -5.18 12.67
N GLY A 23 -2.18 -4.75 13.93
CA GLY A 23 -1.15 -3.86 14.47
C GLY A 23 -1.38 -2.37 14.21
N ALA A 24 -0.52 -1.53 14.77
CA ALA A 24 -0.56 -0.09 14.58
C ALA A 24 0.86 0.50 14.55
N ALA A 25 1.04 1.54 13.74
CA ALA A 25 2.30 2.23 13.59
C ALA A 25 2.08 3.71 13.29
N ARG A 26 3.08 4.55 13.61
CA ARG A 26 3.22 5.87 13.04
C ARG A 26 4.10 5.76 11.80
N ILE A 27 3.57 6.19 10.67
CA ILE A 27 4.29 6.29 9.41
C ILE A 27 4.61 7.74 9.09
N TRP A 28 5.71 7.98 8.39
CA TRP A 28 6.13 9.28 7.93
C TRP A 28 6.35 9.25 6.42
N CYS A 29 5.79 10.23 5.71
CA CYS A 29 6.01 10.44 4.29
C CYS A 29 5.90 11.95 3.98
N CYS A 30 6.81 12.48 3.16
CA CYS A 30 6.76 13.86 2.67
C CYS A 30 6.56 14.93 3.75
N GLY A 31 7.25 14.82 4.89
CA GLY A 31 7.16 15.79 5.97
C GLY A 31 5.91 15.66 6.85
N ARG A 32 5.08 14.64 6.64
CA ARG A 32 3.86 14.39 7.43
C ARG A 32 3.92 13.04 8.12
N SER A 33 3.41 12.99 9.34
CA SER A 33 3.26 11.76 10.12
C SER A 33 1.79 11.38 10.25
N HIS A 34 1.50 10.09 10.10
CA HIS A 34 0.17 9.52 10.25
C HIS A 34 0.22 8.31 11.17
N VAL A 35 -0.75 8.20 12.09
CA VAL A 35 -0.97 6.96 12.83
C VAL A 35 -1.95 6.11 12.03
N VAL A 36 -1.55 4.88 11.76
CA VAL A 36 -2.34 3.87 11.05
C VAL A 36 -2.55 2.64 11.94
N GLY A 37 -3.74 2.05 11.82
CA GLY A 37 -4.15 0.88 12.59
C GLY A 37 -5.04 -0.07 11.79
N PRO A 38 -5.58 -1.12 12.41
CA PRO A 38 -6.32 -2.16 11.70
C PRO A 38 -7.53 -1.59 10.96
N GLY A 39 -7.67 -1.93 9.68
CA GLY A 39 -8.72 -1.45 8.80
C GLY A 39 -8.36 -0.20 7.99
N ASP A 40 -7.28 0.50 8.32
CA ASP A 40 -6.82 1.65 7.55
C ASP A 40 -6.23 1.20 6.21
N VAL A 41 -6.60 1.90 5.14
CA VAL A 41 -5.99 1.76 3.81
C VAL A 41 -5.07 2.93 3.55
N VAL A 42 -3.81 2.67 3.25
CA VAL A 42 -2.80 3.67 2.92
C VAL A 42 -2.52 3.62 1.43
N VAL A 43 -2.73 4.72 0.72
CA VAL A 43 -2.42 4.86 -0.71
C VAL A 43 -1.23 5.80 -0.85
N ASN A 44 -0.18 5.34 -1.51
CA ASN A 44 1.03 6.11 -1.75
C ASN A 44 1.26 6.28 -3.24
N ALA A 45 1.64 7.50 -3.62
CA ALA A 45 2.01 7.78 -4.99
C ALA A 45 3.30 7.06 -5.40
N PRO A 46 3.51 6.91 -6.72
CA PRO A 46 4.78 6.42 -7.23
C PRO A 46 5.94 7.27 -6.69
N ASN A 47 7.04 6.62 -6.30
CA ASN A 47 8.23 7.23 -5.68
C ASN A 47 8.06 7.77 -4.24
N HIS A 48 6.88 7.65 -3.64
CA HIS A 48 6.63 8.16 -2.29
C HIS A 48 6.49 6.99 -1.32
N ASN A 49 7.61 6.50 -0.79
CA ASN A 49 7.62 5.37 0.13
C ASN A 49 7.51 5.85 1.58
N PRO A 50 6.39 5.60 2.29
CA PRO A 50 6.32 5.88 3.72
C PRO A 50 7.32 5.02 4.49
N ARG A 51 8.02 5.63 5.46
CA ARG A 51 8.81 4.90 6.44
C ARG A 51 8.02 4.73 7.73
N ILE A 52 8.26 3.65 8.45
CA ILE A 52 7.76 3.49 9.82
C ILE A 52 8.63 4.37 10.72
N ASP A 53 8.01 5.36 11.36
CA ASP A 53 8.65 6.29 12.30
C ASP A 53 8.61 5.73 13.73
N GLU A 54 7.48 5.13 14.12
CA GLU A 54 7.30 4.47 15.41
C GLU A 54 6.38 3.26 15.25
N ARG A 55 6.70 2.15 15.91
CA ARG A 55 5.81 0.98 16.02
C ARG A 55 5.00 1.11 17.31
N LEU A 56 3.67 1.13 17.21
CA LEU A 56 2.77 1.25 18.36
C LEU A 56 2.34 -0.13 18.88
N THR A 57 2.48 -1.17 18.06
CA THR A 57 2.28 -2.57 18.44
C THR A 57 3.49 -3.43 18.08
N PRO A 58 3.74 -4.54 18.80
CA PRO A 58 4.86 -5.43 18.54
C PRO A 58 4.74 -6.25 17.24
N PHE A 59 3.50 -6.52 16.81
CA PHE A 59 3.21 -7.27 15.59
C PHE A 59 2.38 -6.44 14.62
N ALA A 60 2.55 -6.68 13.34
CA ALA A 60 1.71 -6.12 12.29
C ALA A 60 1.48 -7.14 11.17
N SER A 61 0.32 -7.03 10.51
CA SER A 61 0.00 -7.78 9.29
C SER A 61 -0.51 -6.78 8.28
N THR A 62 0.09 -6.77 7.09
CA THR A 62 -0.29 -5.83 6.02
C THR A 62 -0.47 -6.56 4.71
N LEU A 63 -1.58 -6.29 4.04
CA LEU A 63 -1.84 -6.65 2.66
C LEU A 63 -1.37 -5.50 1.78
N ARG A 64 -0.48 -5.75 0.81
CA ARG A 64 0.02 -4.74 -0.11
C ARG A 64 -0.34 -5.09 -1.54
N VAL A 65 -0.89 -4.11 -2.24
CA VAL A 65 -1.13 -4.16 -3.69
C VAL A 65 -0.31 -3.07 -4.33
N TYR A 66 0.47 -3.42 -5.33
CA TYR A 66 1.21 -2.48 -6.15
C TYR A 66 0.55 -2.42 -7.52
N LEU A 67 0.26 -1.21 -7.99
CA LEU A 67 -0.37 -0.95 -9.28
C LEU A 67 0.53 -0.08 -10.15
N ALA A 68 0.66 -0.44 -11.42
CA ALA A 68 1.29 0.43 -12.40
C ALA A 68 0.54 1.78 -12.47
N PRO A 69 1.25 2.93 -12.53
CA PRO A 69 0.61 4.25 -12.51
C PRO A 69 -0.44 4.45 -13.63
N GLY A 70 -0.12 4.00 -14.85
CA GLY A 70 -1.05 4.08 -15.98
C GLY A 70 -2.32 3.26 -15.78
N LEU A 71 -2.23 2.09 -15.12
CA LEU A 71 -3.39 1.28 -14.77
C LEU A 71 -4.23 2.01 -13.72
N PHE A 72 -3.60 2.49 -12.64
CA PHE A 72 -4.28 3.27 -11.60
C PHE A 72 -5.00 4.50 -12.18
N ASP A 73 -4.33 5.28 -13.03
CA ASP A 73 -4.92 6.47 -13.66
C ASP A 73 -6.10 6.12 -14.57
N SER A 74 -6.02 5.02 -15.31
CA SER A 74 -7.11 4.57 -16.17
C SER A 74 -8.35 4.13 -15.38
N LEU A 75 -8.17 3.63 -14.16
CA LEU A 75 -9.25 3.24 -13.26
C LEU A 75 -9.86 4.45 -12.53
N THR A 76 -9.05 5.44 -12.16
CA THR A 76 -9.48 6.59 -11.34
C THR A 76 -10.01 7.76 -12.17
N ARG A 77 -9.43 8.04 -13.33
CA ARG A 77 -9.82 9.17 -14.19
C ARG A 77 -11.31 9.18 -14.58
N PRO A 78 -11.94 8.05 -14.97
CA PRO A 78 -13.36 8.03 -15.31
C PRO A 78 -14.29 8.39 -14.14
N ALA A 79 -13.84 8.15 -12.90
CA ALA A 79 -14.56 8.49 -11.68
C ALA A 79 -14.30 9.92 -11.20
N GLY A 80 -13.54 10.73 -11.96
CA GLY A 80 -13.10 12.05 -11.54
C GLY A 80 -12.05 12.01 -10.42
N GLY A 81 -11.42 10.86 -10.20
CA GLY A 81 -10.36 10.69 -9.20
C GLY A 81 -9.05 11.36 -9.61
N PRO A 82 -8.13 11.61 -8.66
CA PRO A 82 -6.86 12.25 -8.97
C PRO A 82 -5.92 11.29 -9.69
N LEU A 83 -4.91 11.83 -10.38
CA LEU A 83 -3.85 11.03 -11.01
C LEU A 83 -2.89 10.49 -9.94
N SER A 84 -2.29 9.34 -10.22
CA SER A 84 -1.22 8.69 -9.42
C SER A 84 -0.12 9.64 -8.94
N GLU A 85 0.25 10.63 -9.76
CA GLU A 85 1.28 11.61 -9.42
C GLU A 85 0.80 12.74 -8.47
N ALA A 86 -0.51 12.91 -8.32
CA ALA A 86 -1.08 14.01 -7.54
C ALA A 86 -1.14 13.72 -6.03
N PHE A 87 -1.02 12.45 -5.63
CA PHE A 87 -1.02 12.06 -4.23
C PHE A 87 0.41 12.11 -3.67
N THR A 88 0.54 12.22 -2.34
CA THR A 88 1.79 11.88 -1.65
C THR A 88 1.55 10.63 -0.79
N LEU A 89 0.63 10.75 0.16
CA LEU A 89 0.18 9.69 1.04
C LEU A 89 -1.24 10.03 1.48
N GLU A 90 -2.16 9.09 1.29
CA GLU A 90 -3.55 9.19 1.71
C GLU A 90 -3.86 8.04 2.66
N VAL A 91 -4.51 8.35 3.79
CA VAL A 91 -4.99 7.34 4.74
C VAL A 91 -6.52 7.34 4.70
N ILE A 92 -7.07 6.29 4.11
CA ILE A 92 -8.50 6.09 3.93
C ILE A 92 -9.00 5.23 5.09
N ARG A 93 -9.86 5.81 5.92
CA ARG A 93 -10.48 5.17 7.08
C ARG A 93 -11.92 4.77 6.78
N ASP A 94 -12.12 4.02 5.70
CA ASP A 94 -13.41 3.49 5.27
C ASP A 94 -13.34 1.97 5.17
N TRP A 95 -14.22 1.29 5.92
CA TRP A 95 -14.32 -0.17 5.90
C TRP A 95 -14.59 -0.72 4.49
N ARG A 96 -15.28 0.03 3.62
CA ARG A 96 -15.54 -0.36 2.24
C ARG A 96 -14.25 -0.44 1.44
N ALA A 97 -13.33 0.50 1.63
CA ALA A 97 -12.02 0.48 0.96
C ALA A 97 -11.22 -0.76 1.37
N ALA A 98 -11.24 -1.11 2.66
CA ALA A 98 -10.60 -2.33 3.16
C ALA A 98 -11.21 -3.61 2.55
N GLN A 99 -12.54 -3.68 2.41
CA GLN A 99 -13.20 -4.83 1.77
C GLN A 99 -12.90 -4.92 0.28
N LEU A 100 -12.90 -3.79 -0.44
CA LEU A 100 -12.57 -3.75 -1.85
C LEU A 100 -11.12 -4.22 -2.10
N LEU A 101 -10.17 -3.79 -1.26
CA LEU A 101 -8.79 -4.24 -1.41
C LEU A 101 -8.62 -5.74 -1.14
N LYS A 102 -9.37 -6.28 -0.16
CA LYS A 102 -9.40 -7.73 0.10
C LYS A 102 -10.00 -8.51 -1.06
N ALA A 103 -11.11 -8.03 -1.62
CA ALA A 103 -11.71 -8.64 -2.81
C ALA A 103 -10.75 -8.59 -4.00
N LEU A 104 -10.14 -7.43 -4.26
CA LEU A 104 -9.11 -7.28 -5.30
C LEU A 104 -7.96 -8.28 -5.09
N ALA A 105 -7.45 -8.41 -3.87
CA ALA A 105 -6.41 -9.37 -3.55
C ALA A 105 -6.82 -10.84 -3.75
N GLN A 106 -8.11 -11.16 -3.65
CA GLN A 106 -8.64 -12.50 -3.95
C GLN A 106 -8.82 -12.72 -5.46
N ASP A 107 -9.18 -11.66 -6.19
CA ASP A 107 -9.48 -11.69 -7.62
C ASP A 107 -8.22 -11.58 -8.51
N ILE A 108 -7.10 -11.06 -7.98
CA ILE A 108 -5.82 -11.04 -8.71
C ILE A 108 -5.34 -12.48 -8.93
N ALA A 109 -5.50 -12.98 -10.15
CA ALA A 109 -4.87 -14.21 -10.59
C ALA A 109 -3.34 -14.05 -10.61
N GLU A 110 -2.60 -15.12 -10.29
CA GLU A 110 -1.14 -15.12 -10.44
C GLU A 110 -0.76 -14.72 -11.88
N GLY A 111 -0.10 -13.57 -12.05
CA GLY A 111 0.43 -13.10 -13.33
C GLY A 111 -0.31 -11.95 -14.01
N GLU A 112 -1.28 -11.28 -13.35
CA GLU A 112 -1.93 -10.08 -13.89
C GLU A 112 -0.91 -8.96 -14.20
N PRO A 113 -0.79 -8.50 -15.45
CA PRO A 113 0.24 -7.54 -15.84
C PRO A 113 -0.01 -6.18 -15.20
N GLY A 114 0.99 -5.67 -14.48
CA GLY A 114 0.93 -4.35 -13.84
C GLY A 114 0.26 -4.33 -12.47
N ILE A 115 -0.08 -5.50 -11.92
CA ILE A 115 -0.54 -5.67 -10.54
C ILE A 115 0.39 -6.65 -9.81
N LEU A 116 0.83 -6.29 -8.61
CA LEU A 116 1.57 -7.20 -7.73
C LEU A 116 0.87 -7.25 -6.37
N LEU A 117 0.69 -8.46 -5.86
CA LEU A 117 0.15 -8.70 -4.53
C LEU A 117 1.25 -9.23 -3.60
N GLU A 118 1.38 -8.62 -2.44
CA GLU A 118 2.23 -9.11 -1.36
C GLU A 118 1.45 -9.15 -0.05
N ARG A 119 1.71 -10.19 0.73
CA ARG A 119 1.17 -10.29 2.09
C ARG A 119 2.34 -10.51 3.03
N GLU A 120 2.68 -9.49 3.81
CA GLU A 120 3.78 -9.56 4.76
C GLU A 120 3.22 -9.85 6.15
N LEU A 121 3.69 -10.96 6.72
CA LEU A 121 3.35 -11.45 8.05
C LEU A 121 4.67 -11.55 8.81
N GLY A 122 4.89 -10.68 9.80
CA GLY A 122 6.19 -10.64 10.47
C GLY A 122 6.18 -9.98 11.84
N GLU A 123 7.02 -10.51 12.73
CA GLU A 123 7.68 -9.69 13.74
C GLU A 123 8.55 -8.69 13.00
N LEU A 124 8.34 -7.40 13.26
CA LEU A 124 9.20 -6.40 12.67
C LEU A 124 10.57 -6.48 13.37
N VAL A 125 11.58 -7.12 12.76
CA VAL A 125 12.99 -7.04 13.19
C VAL A 125 13.55 -5.71 12.69
#